data_AF-A0A1V8RV54-F1
#
_entry.id   AF-A0A1V8RV54-F1
#
_cell.length_a   1.000
_cell.length_b   1.000
_cell.length_c   1.000
_cell.angle_alpha   90.00
_cell.angle_beta   90.00
_cell.angle_gamma   90.00
#
_symmetry.space_group_name_H-M   'P 1'
#
loop_
_entity.id
_entity.type
_entity.pdbx_description
1 polymer ?
#
loop_
_entity_poly.entity_id
_entity_poly.type
_entity_poly.pdbx_seq_one_letter_code
_entity_poly.pdbx_strand_id
1 'polypeptide(L)'
;MPGQTPIHTPYDGSSKPFTIGLSPLDLKDWIEVDENLLPHLAEKQRLYSEIPTDIFVEKNETRDAQREVLGLIESHLAETCPRTHRRKGDRVAVIGFDDDNIALPDAPLAKASMLVQEDLILMRRHNDGWRLDAGALCFPSSWSLTEKFGRPLQEIHIPIPGFGPGTRPDILIERMFDKLQVEQPVQRYNWSMQAGDALYLPLSNSQRDIRATERPSNYPDGDINAHAFIRVERQTLRKLPTSQDILFTIRIHLDPLRTLEKHPERARIAASFATQLEALDEAQLDYKGLTADRDALVAFLRQAAVQA
;
A
#
# COMPACT_ATOMS: atom_id res chain seq x y z
N MET A 1 15.04 -13.09 -7.04
CA MET A 1 14.41 -12.43 -8.20
C MET A 1 15.47 -11.81 -9.10
N PRO A 2 15.67 -12.31 -10.34
CA PRO A 2 16.61 -11.68 -11.26
C PRO A 2 15.99 -10.41 -11.89
N GLY A 3 16.43 -9.24 -11.44
CA GLY A 3 16.76 -8.12 -12.33
C GLY A 3 15.64 -7.34 -13.03
N GLN A 4 14.46 -7.18 -12.44
CA GLN A 4 13.51 -6.17 -12.93
C GLN A 4 13.83 -4.82 -12.30
N THR A 5 13.78 -3.78 -13.12
CA THR A 5 13.95 -2.39 -12.69
C THR A 5 12.67 -1.95 -11.95
N PRO A 6 12.77 -1.19 -10.84
CA PRO A 6 11.58 -0.69 -10.13
C PRO A 6 10.60 0.00 -11.08
N ILE A 7 9.35 -0.44 -11.11
CA ILE A 7 8.32 0.07 -12.02
C ILE A 7 7.92 1.49 -11.61
N HIS A 8 7.76 1.72 -10.30
CA HIS A 8 7.35 3.00 -9.74
C HIS A 8 8.47 3.59 -8.88
N THR A 9 8.86 4.82 -9.18
CA THR A 9 9.98 5.51 -8.52
C THR A 9 9.54 6.87 -7.95
N PRO A 10 8.54 6.94 -7.04
CA PRO A 10 8.06 8.22 -6.50
C PRO A 10 9.13 9.04 -5.75
N TYR A 11 10.23 8.39 -5.39
CA TYR A 11 11.43 8.96 -4.81
C TYR A 11 12.39 9.59 -5.84
N ASP A 12 12.03 9.64 -7.12
CA ASP A 12 12.84 10.23 -8.20
C ASP A 12 12.80 11.77 -8.26
N GLY A 13 12.07 12.41 -7.35
CA GLY A 13 11.89 13.86 -7.28
C GLY A 13 10.57 14.37 -7.89
N SER A 14 9.79 13.51 -8.56
CA SER A 14 8.47 13.87 -9.10
C SER A 14 7.40 14.05 -8.00
N SER A 15 7.60 13.44 -6.84
CA SER A 15 6.70 13.54 -5.68
C SER A 15 7.42 14.05 -4.44
N LYS A 16 6.68 14.71 -3.54
CA LYS A 16 7.19 15.17 -2.24
C LYS A 16 6.61 14.31 -1.11
N PRO A 17 7.44 13.68 -0.25
CA PRO A 17 6.98 12.98 0.95
C PRO A 17 6.09 13.87 1.83
N PHE A 18 5.17 13.25 2.57
CA PHE A 18 4.26 13.95 3.49
C PHE A 18 3.42 15.05 2.83
N THR A 19 3.08 14.87 1.57
CA THR A 19 2.04 15.63 0.86
C THR A 19 0.92 14.68 0.40
N ILE A 20 -0.26 15.22 0.09
CA ILE A 20 -1.39 14.40 -0.40
C ILE A 20 -1.06 13.77 -1.76
N GLY A 21 -0.45 14.53 -2.68
CA GLY A 21 0.23 14.00 -3.87
C GLY A 21 -0.65 13.18 -4.83
N LEU A 22 -1.91 13.55 -5.00
CA LEU A 22 -2.83 12.81 -5.86
C LEU A 22 -2.74 13.24 -7.32
N SER A 23 -2.91 12.25 -8.19
CA SER A 23 -3.10 12.40 -9.62
C SER A 23 -4.36 11.66 -10.06
N PRO A 24 -4.97 12.03 -11.20
CA PRO A 24 -6.03 11.23 -11.81
C PRO A 24 -5.59 9.78 -12.04
N LEU A 25 -6.55 8.86 -11.95
CA LEU A 25 -6.39 7.46 -12.32
C LEU A 25 -7.25 7.17 -13.57
N ASP A 26 -6.64 6.62 -14.62
CA ASP A 26 -7.38 5.99 -15.71
C ASP A 26 -7.87 4.62 -15.22
N LEU A 27 -9.18 4.36 -15.32
CA LEU A 27 -9.77 3.11 -14.82
C LEU A 27 -9.23 1.87 -15.53
N LYS A 28 -8.68 1.98 -16.74
CA LYS A 28 -8.03 0.85 -17.42
C LYS A 28 -6.78 0.36 -16.66
N ASP A 29 -6.16 1.25 -15.89
CA ASP A 29 -4.93 1.01 -15.12
C ASP A 29 -5.26 0.78 -13.64
N TRP A 30 -6.52 0.52 -13.28
CA TRP A 30 -6.95 0.48 -11.87
C TRP A 30 -6.19 -0.58 -11.07
N ILE A 31 -6.13 -1.81 -11.55
CA ILE A 31 -5.48 -2.93 -10.88
C ILE A 31 -4.18 -3.28 -11.61
N GLU A 32 -3.08 -3.35 -10.85
CA GLU A 32 -1.76 -3.69 -11.39
C GLU A 32 -1.40 -5.14 -11.06
N VAL A 33 -1.15 -5.92 -12.11
CA VAL A 33 -0.75 -7.32 -12.00
C VAL A 33 0.62 -7.51 -12.63
N ASP A 34 1.53 -8.13 -11.88
CA ASP A 34 2.88 -8.45 -12.33
C ASP A 34 3.20 -9.95 -12.18
N GLU A 35 4.46 -10.32 -12.45
CA GLU A 35 4.94 -11.70 -12.35
C GLU A 35 4.86 -12.30 -10.94
N ASN A 36 4.70 -11.47 -9.90
CA ASN A 36 4.61 -11.88 -8.51
C ASN A 36 3.17 -12.18 -8.06
N LEU A 37 2.20 -12.18 -8.97
CA LEU A 37 0.80 -12.48 -8.64
C LEU A 37 0.65 -13.76 -7.84
N LEU A 38 1.16 -14.90 -8.35
CA LEU A 38 0.99 -16.20 -7.70
C LEU A 38 1.69 -16.27 -6.32
N PRO A 39 2.97 -15.85 -6.17
CA PRO A 39 3.60 -15.75 -4.86
C PRO A 39 2.85 -14.85 -3.87
N HIS A 40 2.33 -13.72 -4.32
CA HIS A 40 1.57 -12.80 -3.45
C HIS A 40 0.25 -13.44 -2.99
N LEU A 41 -0.49 -14.08 -3.90
CA LEU A 41 -1.74 -14.75 -3.52
C LEU A 41 -1.49 -15.94 -2.59
N ALA A 42 -0.39 -16.68 -2.77
CA ALA A 42 0.02 -17.73 -1.84
C ALA A 42 0.33 -17.16 -0.44
N GLU A 43 1.01 -16.02 -0.35
CA GLU A 43 1.25 -15.36 0.94
C GLU A 43 -0.06 -14.85 1.57
N LYS A 44 -0.97 -14.26 0.80
CA LYS A 44 -2.31 -13.89 1.29
C LYS A 44 -3.08 -15.10 1.83
N GLN A 45 -3.06 -16.22 1.10
CA GLN A 45 -3.67 -17.47 1.55
C GLN A 45 -3.07 -17.95 2.88
N ARG A 46 -1.74 -17.90 3.02
CA ARG A 46 -1.06 -18.25 4.28
C ARG A 46 -1.52 -17.34 5.43
N LEU A 47 -1.59 -16.03 5.21
CA LEU A 47 -2.04 -15.06 6.21
C LEU A 47 -3.52 -15.26 6.60
N TYR A 48 -4.41 -15.55 5.64
CA TYR A 48 -5.80 -15.90 5.92
C TYR A 48 -5.92 -17.18 6.75
N SER A 49 -5.03 -18.15 6.53
CA SER A 49 -5.02 -19.39 7.30
C SER A 49 -4.48 -19.22 8.73
N GLU A 50 -3.47 -18.36 8.92
CA GLU A 50 -2.77 -18.25 10.20
C GLU A 50 -3.34 -17.16 11.11
N ILE A 51 -3.68 -16.00 10.55
CA ILE A 51 -4.04 -14.79 11.30
C ILE A 51 -5.23 -14.02 10.68
N PRO A 52 -6.35 -14.69 10.34
CA PRO A 52 -7.46 -14.06 9.61
C PRO A 52 -8.05 -12.84 10.33
N THR A 53 -8.03 -12.82 11.66
CA THR A 53 -8.56 -11.71 12.47
C THR A 53 -7.72 -10.45 12.41
N ASP A 54 -6.44 -10.57 12.06
CA ASP A 54 -5.50 -9.44 12.01
C ASP A 54 -5.49 -8.79 10.63
N ILE A 55 -5.83 -9.56 9.59
CA ILE A 55 -5.80 -9.12 8.19
C ILE A 55 -7.18 -8.90 7.58
N PHE A 56 -8.26 -9.32 8.24
CA PHE A 56 -9.62 -9.11 7.74
C PHE A 56 -10.59 -8.63 8.83
N VAL A 57 -11.30 -7.56 8.52
CA VAL A 57 -12.37 -6.98 9.37
C VAL A 57 -13.53 -6.53 8.51
N GLU A 58 -14.74 -6.56 9.06
CA GLU A 58 -15.92 -6.01 8.40
C GLU A 58 -17.01 -5.64 9.40
N LYS A 59 -17.83 -4.65 9.04
CA LYS A 59 -19.15 -4.44 9.61
C LYS A 59 -20.20 -5.13 8.75
N ASN A 60 -21.22 -5.73 9.37
CA ASN A 60 -22.26 -6.47 8.66
C ASN A 60 -22.99 -5.65 7.60
N GLU A 61 -23.14 -4.34 7.83
CA GLU A 61 -23.85 -3.43 6.92
C GLU A 61 -23.06 -3.18 5.61
N THR A 62 -21.81 -3.62 5.51
CA THR A 62 -20.95 -3.38 4.35
C THR A 62 -21.07 -4.44 3.27
N ARG A 63 -21.74 -5.57 3.53
CA ARG A 63 -21.81 -6.74 2.62
C ARG A 63 -22.23 -6.40 1.20
N ASP A 64 -23.15 -5.45 1.02
CA ASP A 64 -23.66 -5.05 -0.29
C ASP A 64 -22.59 -4.28 -1.08
N ALA A 65 -21.90 -3.34 -0.43
CA ALA A 65 -20.76 -2.63 -1.00
C ALA A 65 -19.58 -3.57 -1.28
N GLN A 66 -19.35 -4.58 -0.43
CA GLN A 66 -18.33 -5.59 -0.71
C GLN A 66 -18.67 -6.44 -1.95
N ARG A 67 -19.95 -6.79 -2.18
CA ARG A 67 -20.38 -7.49 -3.42
C ARG A 67 -20.18 -6.61 -4.65
N GLU A 68 -20.45 -5.32 -4.53
CA GLU A 68 -20.14 -4.35 -5.58
C GLU A 68 -18.64 -4.30 -5.89
N VAL A 69 -17.77 -4.25 -4.86
CA VAL A 69 -16.31 -4.32 -5.04
C VAL A 69 -15.89 -5.58 -5.76
N LEU A 70 -16.38 -6.74 -5.34
CA LEU A 70 -16.08 -8.02 -5.98
C LEU A 70 -16.47 -7.99 -7.47
N GLY A 71 -17.70 -7.59 -7.79
CA GLY A 71 -18.17 -7.53 -9.18
C GLY A 71 -17.37 -6.55 -10.04
N LEU A 72 -17.01 -5.38 -9.51
CA LEU A 72 -16.18 -4.41 -10.23
C LEU A 72 -14.76 -4.94 -10.50
N ILE A 73 -14.16 -5.62 -9.53
CA ILE A 73 -12.82 -6.23 -9.69
C ILE A 73 -12.89 -7.38 -10.70
N GLU A 74 -13.87 -8.27 -10.59
CA GLU A 74 -14.05 -9.38 -11.54
C GLU A 74 -14.25 -8.87 -12.97
N SER A 75 -15.12 -7.89 -13.18
CA SER A 75 -15.32 -7.25 -14.49
C SER A 75 -14.03 -6.63 -15.02
N HIS A 76 -13.33 -5.85 -14.19
CA HIS A 76 -12.08 -5.21 -14.59
C HIS A 76 -11.01 -6.23 -14.98
N LEU A 77 -10.76 -7.25 -14.15
CA LEU A 77 -9.75 -8.28 -14.41
C LEU A 77 -10.05 -9.11 -15.66
N ALA A 78 -11.33 -9.43 -15.90
CA ALA A 78 -11.73 -10.15 -17.10
C ALA A 78 -11.47 -9.35 -18.39
N GLU A 79 -11.56 -8.02 -18.32
CA GLU A 79 -11.36 -7.13 -19.46
C GLU A 79 -9.88 -6.75 -19.67
N THR A 80 -9.15 -6.46 -18.60
CA THR A 80 -7.79 -5.88 -18.68
C THR A 80 -6.67 -6.90 -18.48
N CYS A 81 -6.95 -8.03 -17.81
CA CYS A 81 -5.93 -8.99 -17.39
C CYS A 81 -6.14 -10.43 -17.93
N PRO A 82 -6.46 -10.66 -19.22
CA PRO A 82 -6.80 -11.99 -19.75
C PRO A 82 -5.64 -13.00 -19.76
N ARG A 83 -4.41 -12.55 -19.52
CA ARG A 83 -3.22 -13.41 -19.41
C ARG A 83 -3.07 -14.07 -18.05
N THR A 84 -3.60 -13.44 -17.01
CA THR A 84 -3.49 -13.88 -15.61
C THR A 84 -4.82 -14.28 -15.01
N HIS A 85 -5.94 -13.84 -15.61
CA HIS A 85 -7.29 -14.10 -15.13
C HIS A 85 -8.16 -14.72 -16.22
N ARG A 86 -9.10 -15.58 -15.82
CA ARG A 86 -10.07 -16.21 -16.72
C ARG A 86 -11.43 -16.33 -16.04
N ARG A 87 -12.51 -16.26 -16.82
CA ARG A 87 -13.85 -16.61 -16.34
C ARG A 87 -13.96 -18.12 -16.03
N LYS A 88 -14.44 -18.47 -14.83
CA LYS A 88 -14.78 -19.82 -14.36
C LYS A 88 -16.26 -19.80 -13.94
N GLY A 89 -17.15 -20.07 -14.90
CA GLY A 89 -18.60 -19.88 -14.73
C GLY A 89 -18.95 -18.41 -14.57
N ASP A 90 -19.67 -18.08 -13.49
CA ASP A 90 -20.09 -16.71 -13.17
C ASP A 90 -19.03 -15.90 -12.41
N ARG A 91 -17.85 -16.48 -12.17
CA ARG A 91 -16.75 -15.85 -11.41
C ARG A 91 -15.51 -15.67 -12.26
N VAL A 92 -14.57 -14.87 -11.76
CA VAL A 92 -13.20 -14.82 -12.28
C VAL A 92 -12.26 -15.62 -11.38
N ALA A 93 -11.35 -16.36 -12.00
CA ALA A 93 -10.29 -17.12 -11.32
C ALA A 93 -8.92 -16.71 -11.86
N VAL A 94 -7.91 -16.85 -11.00
CA VAL A 94 -6.51 -16.58 -11.34
C VAL A 94 -5.91 -17.82 -12.00
N ILE A 95 -5.31 -17.66 -13.18
CA ILE A 95 -4.70 -18.75 -13.93
C ILE A 95 -3.46 -19.25 -13.18
N GLY A 96 -3.45 -20.53 -12.83
CA GLY A 96 -2.33 -21.16 -12.13
C GLY A 96 -2.36 -21.01 -10.61
N PHE A 97 -3.46 -20.49 -10.05
CA PHE A 97 -3.72 -20.47 -8.61
C PHE A 97 -4.91 -21.39 -8.30
N ASP A 98 -4.75 -22.27 -7.31
CA ASP A 98 -5.83 -23.15 -6.85
C ASP A 98 -6.57 -22.47 -5.69
N ASP A 99 -7.79 -22.01 -5.98
CA ASP A 99 -8.67 -21.32 -5.04
C ASP A 99 -9.71 -22.23 -4.38
N ASP A 100 -9.78 -23.51 -4.76
CA ASP A 100 -10.92 -24.38 -4.41
C ASP A 100 -10.91 -24.81 -2.92
N ASN A 101 -9.78 -24.66 -2.21
CA ASN A 101 -9.61 -25.09 -0.80
C ASN A 101 -9.14 -23.98 0.15
N ILE A 102 -9.33 -22.71 -0.20
CA ILE A 102 -8.89 -21.59 0.65
C ILE A 102 -9.92 -21.33 1.75
N ALA A 103 -9.50 -21.47 3.01
CA ALA A 103 -10.30 -21.09 4.16
C ALA A 103 -10.37 -19.57 4.29
N LEU A 104 -11.32 -18.95 3.58
CA LEU A 104 -11.60 -17.52 3.65
C LEU A 104 -12.78 -17.24 4.59
N PRO A 105 -12.81 -16.05 5.24
CA PRO A 105 -14.05 -15.51 5.76
C PRO A 105 -15.14 -15.53 4.67
N ASP A 106 -16.38 -15.85 5.03
CA ASP A 106 -17.49 -15.77 4.07
C ASP A 106 -17.84 -14.31 3.81
N ALA A 107 -16.99 -13.64 3.04
CA ALA A 107 -17.09 -12.23 2.74
C ALA A 107 -16.72 -11.92 1.29
N PRO A 108 -17.54 -11.13 0.57
CA PRO A 108 -17.21 -10.76 -0.80
C PRO A 108 -15.88 -10.01 -0.90
N LEU A 109 -15.52 -9.18 0.08
CA LEU A 109 -14.23 -8.46 0.07
C LEU A 109 -13.04 -9.39 0.28
N ALA A 110 -13.17 -10.43 1.11
CA ALA A 110 -12.14 -11.46 1.26
C ALA A 110 -11.98 -12.31 -0.01
N LYS A 111 -13.08 -12.58 -0.73
CA LYS A 111 -13.02 -13.24 -2.05
C LYS A 111 -12.32 -12.33 -3.07
N ALA A 112 -12.65 -11.05 -3.09
CA ALA A 112 -12.05 -10.07 -4.00
C ALA A 112 -10.54 -9.89 -3.76
N SER A 113 -10.10 -9.89 -2.49
CA SER A 113 -8.68 -9.71 -2.14
C SER A 113 -7.78 -10.86 -2.62
N MET A 114 -8.37 -12.04 -2.90
CA MET A 114 -7.69 -13.21 -3.46
C MET A 114 -7.64 -13.23 -4.99
N LEU A 115 -8.18 -12.20 -5.66
CA LEU A 115 -8.08 -12.02 -7.11
C LEU A 115 -6.98 -11.00 -7.48
N VAL A 116 -6.44 -10.25 -6.53
CA VAL A 116 -5.57 -9.09 -6.80
C VAL A 116 -4.36 -9.07 -5.88
N GLN A 117 -3.32 -8.33 -6.25
CA GLN A 117 -2.14 -8.15 -5.39
C GLN A 117 -2.33 -7.03 -4.36
N GLU A 118 -3.30 -6.16 -4.58
CA GLU A 118 -3.68 -5.04 -3.72
C GLU A 118 -4.32 -5.49 -2.41
N ASP A 119 -4.05 -4.77 -1.33
CA ASP A 119 -4.92 -4.75 -0.17
C ASP A 119 -6.16 -3.90 -0.46
N LEU A 120 -7.30 -4.27 0.12
CA LEU A 120 -8.61 -3.69 -0.17
C LEU A 120 -9.24 -3.13 1.09
N ILE A 121 -9.42 -1.81 1.15
CA ILE A 121 -10.00 -1.11 2.30
C ILE A 121 -11.27 -0.39 1.86
N LEU A 122 -12.39 -0.65 2.53
CA LEU A 122 -13.68 -0.03 2.25
C LEU A 122 -13.96 1.08 3.25
N MET A 123 -14.08 2.30 2.73
CA MET A 123 -14.35 3.52 3.49
C MET A 123 -15.80 3.94 3.31
N ARG A 124 -16.54 4.08 4.41
CA ARG A 124 -17.96 4.44 4.42
C ARG A 124 -18.18 5.80 5.07
N ARG A 125 -19.11 6.59 4.54
CA ARG A 125 -19.50 7.88 5.13
C ARG A 125 -20.45 7.67 6.31
N HIS A 126 -20.09 8.24 7.46
CA HIS A 126 -20.91 8.34 8.68
C HIS A 126 -21.19 9.80 9.01
N ASN A 127 -21.96 10.08 10.05
CA ASN A 127 -22.26 11.46 10.49
C ASN A 127 -21.00 12.24 10.91
N ASP A 128 -19.98 11.54 11.43
CA ASP A 128 -18.77 12.13 11.99
C ASP A 128 -17.53 12.01 11.08
N GLY A 129 -17.68 11.49 9.87
CA GLY A 129 -16.61 11.41 8.88
C GLY A 129 -16.64 10.13 8.05
N TRP A 130 -15.60 9.94 7.25
CA TRP A 130 -15.36 8.67 6.54
C TRP A 130 -14.66 7.70 7.49
N ARG A 131 -15.15 6.45 7.59
CA ARG A 131 -14.62 5.42 8.49
C ARG A 131 -14.18 4.18 7.73
N LEU A 132 -13.16 3.50 8.24
CA LEU A 132 -12.75 2.17 7.76
C LEU A 132 -13.74 1.13 8.26
N ASP A 133 -14.63 0.67 7.40
CA ASP A 133 -15.77 -0.18 7.79
C ASP A 133 -15.67 -1.62 7.28
N ALA A 134 -14.77 -1.89 6.34
CA ALA A 134 -14.29 -3.24 6.05
C ALA A 134 -12.87 -3.17 5.48
N GLY A 135 -12.10 -4.25 5.59
CA GLY A 135 -10.77 -4.31 5.02
C GLY A 135 -10.20 -5.71 4.93
N ALA A 136 -9.44 -5.96 3.87
CA ALA A 136 -8.52 -7.05 3.69
C ALA A 136 -7.10 -6.46 3.54
N LEU A 137 -6.33 -6.45 4.62
CA LEU A 137 -5.00 -5.84 4.72
C LEU A 137 -3.95 -6.93 4.96
N CYS A 138 -3.46 -7.53 3.88
CA CYS A 138 -2.48 -8.60 3.94
C CYS A 138 -1.04 -8.06 3.95
N PHE A 139 -0.76 -6.90 3.38
CA PHE A 139 0.60 -6.37 3.24
C PHE A 139 0.72 -4.94 3.84
N PRO A 140 0.43 -4.76 5.15
CA PRO A 140 0.54 -3.46 5.80
C PRO A 140 1.97 -2.91 5.77
N SER A 141 2.09 -1.58 5.72
CA SER A 141 3.37 -0.86 5.89
C SER A 141 3.44 -0.20 7.26
N SER A 142 3.81 -0.98 8.27
CA SER A 142 3.93 -0.52 9.66
C SER A 142 2.62 -0.01 10.29
N TRP A 143 1.48 -0.62 9.97
CA TRP A 143 0.20 -0.33 10.63
C TRP A 143 -0.70 -1.56 10.81
N SER A 144 -1.61 -1.49 11.78
CA SER A 144 -2.53 -2.58 12.15
C SER A 144 -3.95 -2.29 11.68
N LEU A 145 -4.56 -3.23 10.95
CA LEU A 145 -5.94 -3.11 10.50
C LEU A 145 -6.91 -2.99 11.67
N THR A 146 -6.75 -3.85 12.68
CA THR A 146 -7.67 -3.93 13.83
C THR A 146 -7.64 -2.66 14.68
N GLU A 147 -6.49 -1.98 14.79
CA GLU A 147 -6.42 -0.69 15.48
C GLU A 147 -7.08 0.44 14.71
N LYS A 148 -7.14 0.37 13.37
CA LYS A 148 -7.73 1.41 12.51
C LYS A 148 -9.21 1.14 12.20
N PHE A 149 -9.67 -0.10 12.38
CA PHE A 149 -11.03 -0.52 12.09
C PHE A 149 -12.07 0.29 12.87
N GLY A 150 -13.10 0.73 12.16
CA GLY A 150 -14.21 1.52 12.69
C GLY A 150 -13.87 2.98 13.01
N ARG A 151 -12.61 3.41 12.90
CA ARG A 151 -12.20 4.78 13.22
C ARG A 151 -12.44 5.75 12.06
N PRO A 152 -12.72 7.03 12.37
CA PRO A 152 -12.80 8.08 11.35
C PRO A 152 -11.43 8.40 10.76
N LEU A 153 -11.43 8.91 9.54
CA LEU A 153 -10.23 9.18 8.74
C LEU A 153 -9.21 10.07 9.44
N GLN A 154 -9.71 11.08 10.18
CA GLN A 154 -8.88 12.01 10.96
C GLN A 154 -8.14 11.28 12.09
N GLU A 155 -8.78 10.30 12.75
CA GLU A 155 -8.14 9.47 13.77
C GLU A 155 -7.12 8.49 13.18
N ILE A 156 -7.43 7.91 12.02
CA ILE A 156 -6.53 6.98 11.33
C ILE A 156 -5.19 7.67 11.04
N HIS A 157 -5.24 8.94 10.62
CA HIS A 157 -4.08 9.74 10.23
C HIS A 157 -3.33 10.44 11.39
N ILE A 158 -3.81 10.38 12.65
CA ILE A 158 -3.12 10.97 13.82
C ILE A 158 -1.62 10.68 13.85
N PRO A 159 -1.14 9.43 13.62
CA PRO A 159 0.28 9.12 13.73
C PRO A 159 1.15 9.73 12.63
N ILE A 160 0.56 10.29 11.57
CA ILE A 160 1.30 10.81 10.42
C ILE A 160 1.69 12.27 10.70
N PRO A 161 2.99 12.61 10.76
CA PRO A 161 3.46 13.97 10.97
C PRO A 161 2.80 14.99 10.03
N GLY A 162 2.11 15.97 10.60
CA GLY A 162 1.44 17.05 9.87
C GLY A 162 0.01 16.75 9.37
N PHE A 163 -0.54 15.56 9.64
CA PHE A 163 -1.88 15.13 9.19
C PHE A 163 -2.87 14.89 10.34
N GLY A 164 -2.52 15.24 11.57
CA GLY A 164 -3.44 15.13 12.70
C GLY A 164 -4.68 16.05 12.58
N PRO A 165 -5.70 15.83 13.44
CA PRO A 165 -6.95 16.57 13.41
C PRO A 165 -6.76 18.10 13.43
N GLY A 166 -7.50 18.79 12.55
CA GLY A 166 -7.49 20.26 12.46
C GLY A 166 -6.32 20.85 11.68
N THR A 167 -5.40 20.03 11.18
CA THR A 167 -4.35 20.49 10.27
C THR A 167 -4.92 20.75 8.88
N ARG A 168 -4.19 21.52 8.04
CA ARG A 168 -4.60 21.77 6.65
C ARG A 168 -4.71 20.46 5.84
N PRO A 169 -3.77 19.51 5.90
CA PRO A 169 -3.91 18.23 5.20
C PRO A 169 -5.15 17.43 5.61
N ASP A 170 -5.46 17.39 6.91
CA ASP A 170 -6.64 16.71 7.45
C ASP A 170 -7.95 17.22 6.79
N ILE A 171 -8.16 18.54 6.82
CA ILE A 171 -9.33 19.20 6.21
C ILE A 171 -9.39 18.95 4.70
N LEU A 172 -8.25 18.94 4.01
CA LEU A 172 -8.20 18.72 2.56
C LEU A 172 -8.56 17.27 2.19
N ILE A 173 -8.08 16.30 2.97
CA ILE A 173 -8.39 14.88 2.76
C ILE A 173 -9.89 14.64 2.95
N GLU A 174 -10.49 15.16 4.02
CA GLU A 174 -11.93 14.99 4.25
C GLU A 174 -12.76 15.58 3.10
N ARG A 175 -12.47 16.83 2.71
CA ARG A 175 -13.15 17.49 1.58
C ARG A 175 -13.00 16.74 0.26
N MET A 176 -11.85 16.10 0.07
CA MET A 176 -11.60 15.31 -1.12
C MET A 176 -12.42 14.03 -1.13
N PHE A 177 -12.48 13.29 -0.02
CA PHE A 177 -13.35 12.10 0.08
C PHE A 177 -14.82 12.48 -0.16
N ASP A 178 -15.30 13.58 0.44
CA ASP A 178 -16.66 14.08 0.23
C ASP A 178 -16.94 14.46 -1.24
N LYS A 179 -15.93 14.96 -1.97
CA LYS A 179 -16.06 15.43 -3.36
C LYS A 179 -15.66 14.41 -4.43
N LEU A 180 -15.11 13.25 -4.06
CA LEU A 180 -14.67 12.24 -5.01
C LEU A 180 -15.87 11.81 -5.88
N GLN A 181 -15.67 11.78 -7.19
CA GLN A 181 -16.70 11.39 -8.16
C GLN A 181 -16.43 9.98 -8.66
N VAL A 182 -17.48 9.23 -8.99
CA VAL A 182 -17.40 7.86 -9.50
C VAL A 182 -16.50 7.79 -10.75
N GLU A 183 -16.65 8.75 -11.66
CA GLU A 183 -15.92 8.82 -12.94
C GLU A 183 -14.51 9.42 -12.81
N GLN A 184 -14.10 9.86 -11.61
CA GLN A 184 -12.81 10.51 -11.39
C GLN A 184 -12.08 9.85 -10.22
N PRO A 185 -11.70 8.56 -10.33
CA PRO A 185 -10.84 7.95 -9.35
C PRO A 185 -9.46 8.62 -9.39
N VAL A 186 -8.77 8.52 -8.27
CA VAL A 186 -7.45 9.13 -8.09
C VAL A 186 -6.47 8.10 -7.58
N GLN A 187 -5.19 8.36 -7.82
CA GLN A 187 -4.10 7.56 -7.30
C GLN A 187 -3.02 8.46 -6.72
N ARG A 188 -2.21 7.89 -5.83
CA ARG A 188 -0.97 8.48 -5.33
C ARG A 188 0.03 7.37 -5.05
N TYR A 189 1.26 7.80 -4.82
CA TYR A 189 2.33 6.92 -4.39
C TYR A 189 2.82 7.33 -3.01
N ASN A 190 3.21 6.34 -2.23
CA ASN A 190 3.95 6.52 -0.99
C ASN A 190 5.12 5.54 -1.02
N TRP A 191 6.21 5.86 -0.32
CA TRP A 191 7.38 4.99 -0.27
C TRP A 191 7.93 4.91 1.15
N SER A 192 8.59 3.80 1.46
CA SER A 192 9.40 3.61 2.66
C SER A 192 10.61 2.73 2.32
N MET A 193 11.50 2.57 3.29
CA MET A 193 12.54 1.54 3.27
C MET A 193 12.22 0.49 4.35
N GLN A 194 12.59 -0.76 4.11
CA GLN A 194 12.53 -1.84 5.09
C GLN A 194 13.72 -2.79 4.93
N ALA A 195 14.03 -3.53 5.98
CA ALA A 195 14.96 -4.65 5.90
C ALA A 195 14.22 -5.92 5.46
N GLY A 196 14.78 -6.65 4.51
CA GLY A 196 14.23 -7.89 3.99
C GLY A 196 12.99 -7.72 3.11
N ASP A 197 12.52 -8.84 2.56
CA ASP A 197 11.46 -8.92 1.55
C ASP A 197 10.08 -9.30 2.13
N ALA A 198 9.90 -9.21 3.45
CA ALA A 198 8.62 -9.51 4.08
C ALA A 198 7.50 -8.58 3.59
N LEU A 199 6.41 -9.16 3.07
CA LEU A 199 5.25 -8.42 2.60
C LEU A 199 4.32 -8.00 3.75
N TYR A 200 4.10 -8.88 4.74
CA TYR A 200 3.34 -8.59 5.95
C TYR A 200 4.23 -7.91 7.00
N LEU A 201 4.09 -6.58 7.14
CA LEU A 201 4.89 -5.76 8.05
C LEU A 201 4.00 -4.87 8.95
N PRO A 202 3.14 -5.45 9.80
CA PRO A 202 2.28 -4.66 10.69
C PRO A 202 3.10 -4.04 11.82
N LEU A 203 2.61 -2.92 12.36
CA LEU A 203 2.97 -2.45 13.70
C LEU A 203 1.72 -1.92 14.40
N SER A 204 1.57 -2.21 15.70
CA SER A 204 0.61 -1.51 16.55
C SER A 204 1.02 -0.05 16.77
N ASN A 205 0.14 0.78 17.34
CA ASN A 205 0.48 2.14 17.78
C ASN A 205 1.62 2.07 18.80
N SER A 206 1.53 1.19 19.80
CA SER A 206 2.56 1.05 20.82
C SER A 206 3.92 0.64 20.26
N GLN A 207 3.95 -0.29 19.29
CA GLN A 207 5.19 -0.69 18.62
C GLN A 207 5.78 0.44 17.78
N ARG A 208 4.94 1.26 17.12
CA ARG A 208 5.43 2.48 16.44
C ARG A 208 6.03 3.48 17.41
N ASP A 209 5.38 3.72 18.55
CA ASP A 209 5.88 4.66 19.57
C ASP A 209 7.20 4.19 20.16
N ILE A 210 7.34 2.88 20.44
CA ILE A 210 8.59 2.26 20.87
C ILE A 210 9.66 2.43 19.79
N ARG A 211 9.37 2.09 18.53
CA ARG A 211 10.33 2.23 17.42
C ARG A 211 10.79 3.69 17.24
N ALA A 212 9.87 4.65 17.34
CA ALA A 212 10.17 6.07 17.24
C ALA A 212 11.05 6.58 18.41
N THR A 213 10.88 5.99 19.61
CA THR A 213 11.63 6.35 20.81
C THR A 213 13.01 5.71 20.83
N GLU A 214 13.09 4.40 20.57
CA GLU A 214 14.32 3.63 20.65
C GLU A 214 15.20 3.79 19.41
N ARG A 215 14.60 4.15 18.26
CA ARG A 215 15.27 4.35 16.97
C ARG A 215 16.25 3.22 16.64
N PRO A 216 15.81 1.94 16.65
CA PRO A 216 16.69 0.84 16.30
C PRO A 216 17.12 0.95 14.84
N SER A 217 18.34 0.51 14.53
CA SER A 217 18.76 0.31 13.14
C SER A 217 18.06 -0.92 12.57
N ASN A 218 17.57 -0.81 11.34
CA ASN A 218 17.03 -1.94 10.58
C ASN A 218 18.16 -2.78 9.94
N TYR A 219 19.41 -2.28 9.96
CA TYR A 219 20.58 -2.89 9.32
C TYR A 219 21.75 -3.01 10.32
N PRO A 220 21.62 -3.83 11.38
CA PRO A 220 22.59 -3.87 12.48
C PRO A 220 23.99 -4.36 12.07
N ASP A 221 24.11 -5.07 10.95
CA ASP A 221 25.39 -5.49 10.36
C ASP A 221 26.01 -4.45 9.42
N GLY A 222 25.28 -3.37 9.12
CA GLY A 222 25.68 -2.30 8.21
C GLY A 222 25.57 -2.62 6.72
N ASP A 223 25.13 -3.82 6.31
CA ASP A 223 25.04 -4.19 4.88
C ASP A 223 23.69 -3.79 4.28
N ILE A 224 23.53 -2.47 4.09
CA ILE A 224 22.36 -1.87 3.46
C ILE A 224 22.11 -2.44 2.05
N ASN A 225 23.15 -2.73 1.27
CA ASN A 225 22.98 -3.19 -0.10
C ASN A 225 22.39 -4.61 -0.16
N ALA A 226 22.77 -5.47 0.79
CA ALA A 226 22.23 -6.82 0.90
C ALA A 226 20.80 -6.84 1.44
N HIS A 227 20.47 -5.94 2.38
CA HIS A 227 19.26 -6.07 3.20
C HIS A 227 18.17 -5.03 2.95
N ALA A 228 18.49 -3.88 2.35
CA ALA A 228 17.52 -2.81 2.17
C ALA A 228 16.61 -3.06 0.96
N PHE A 229 15.31 -2.88 1.19
CA PHE A 229 14.27 -2.92 0.17
C PHE A 229 13.52 -1.60 0.14
N ILE A 230 13.28 -1.12 -1.07
CA ILE A 230 12.40 0.00 -1.36
C ILE A 230 10.98 -0.54 -1.41
N ARG A 231 10.13 -0.06 -0.50
CA ARG A 231 8.70 -0.41 -0.46
C ARG A 231 7.90 0.74 -1.01
N VAL A 232 7.25 0.56 -2.16
CA VAL A 232 6.35 1.54 -2.76
C VAL A 232 4.91 1.06 -2.62
N GLU A 233 4.06 1.93 -2.10
CA GLU A 233 2.61 1.78 -2.11
C GLU A 233 2.05 2.58 -3.27
N ARG A 234 1.43 1.89 -4.24
CA ARG A 234 0.50 2.54 -5.16
C ARG A 234 -0.89 2.48 -4.54
N GLN A 235 -1.42 3.65 -4.25
CA GLN A 235 -2.65 3.85 -3.51
C GLN A 235 -3.71 4.40 -4.46
N THR A 236 -4.87 3.75 -4.56
CA THR A 236 -6.00 4.27 -5.38
C THR A 236 -7.23 4.53 -4.53
N LEU A 237 -7.98 5.58 -4.85
CA LEU A 237 -9.28 5.87 -4.26
C LEU A 237 -10.32 5.90 -5.38
N ARG A 238 -11.29 5.00 -5.31
CA ARG A 238 -12.40 4.92 -6.25
C ARG A 238 -13.73 4.95 -5.51
N LYS A 239 -14.57 5.93 -5.83
CA LYS A 239 -15.94 5.96 -5.33
C LYS A 239 -16.78 4.93 -6.07
N LEU A 240 -17.53 4.12 -5.32
CA LEU A 240 -18.34 3.03 -5.85
C LEU A 240 -19.67 3.56 -6.42
N PRO A 241 -20.09 3.14 -7.63
CA PRO A 241 -21.29 3.67 -8.30
C PRO A 241 -22.59 3.51 -7.50
N THR A 242 -22.78 2.38 -6.81
CA THR A 242 -24.04 1.97 -6.20
C THR A 242 -24.07 2.33 -4.72
N SER A 243 -23.10 1.84 -3.95
CA SER A 243 -23.03 2.06 -2.51
C SER A 243 -22.59 3.48 -2.13
N GLN A 244 -21.91 4.18 -3.05
CA GLN A 244 -21.26 5.48 -2.80
C GLN A 244 -20.14 5.44 -1.74
N ASP A 245 -19.80 4.25 -1.24
CA ASP A 245 -18.59 4.02 -0.44
C ASP A 245 -17.34 4.25 -1.31
N ILE A 246 -16.18 4.38 -0.67
CA ILE A 246 -14.89 4.55 -1.37
C ILE A 246 -14.05 3.30 -1.15
N LEU A 247 -13.64 2.65 -2.24
CA LEU A 247 -12.62 1.62 -2.19
C LEU A 247 -11.24 2.28 -2.24
N PHE A 248 -10.45 2.03 -1.20
CA PHE A 248 -9.05 2.35 -1.11
C PHE A 248 -8.23 1.09 -1.37
N THR A 249 -7.48 1.05 -2.48
CA THR A 249 -6.58 -0.07 -2.79
C THR A 249 -5.13 0.28 -2.52
N ILE A 250 -4.34 -0.69 -2.07
CA ILE A 250 -2.91 -0.51 -1.77
C ILE A 250 -2.10 -1.62 -2.43
N ARG A 251 -1.43 -1.33 -3.55
CA ARG A 251 -0.50 -2.26 -4.21
C ARG A 251 0.91 -2.05 -3.64
N ILE A 252 1.52 -3.12 -3.12
CA ILE A 252 2.89 -3.11 -2.61
C ILE A 252 3.90 -3.56 -3.69
N HIS A 253 4.71 -2.63 -4.16
CA HIS A 253 5.91 -2.94 -4.94
C HIS A 253 7.11 -2.98 -3.99
N LEU A 254 7.85 -4.09 -4.02
CA LEU A 254 8.95 -4.33 -3.08
C LEU A 254 10.22 -4.71 -3.86
N ASP A 255 11.12 -3.76 -3.96
CA ASP A 255 12.32 -3.87 -4.78
C ASP A 255 13.59 -3.84 -3.90
N PRO A 256 14.52 -4.81 -4.03
CA PRO A 256 15.83 -4.69 -3.38
C PRO A 256 16.51 -3.37 -3.80
N LEU A 257 17.08 -2.61 -2.87
CA LEU A 257 17.71 -1.32 -3.16
C LEU A 257 18.77 -1.41 -4.28
N ARG A 258 19.51 -2.53 -4.32
CA ARG A 258 20.49 -2.84 -5.37
C ARG A 258 19.93 -2.88 -6.80
N THR A 259 18.61 -3.04 -7.00
CA THR A 259 18.04 -3.01 -8.36
C THR A 259 18.16 -1.64 -9.00
N LEU A 260 18.30 -0.56 -8.21
CA LEU A 260 18.60 0.78 -8.73
C LEU A 260 19.91 0.83 -9.51
N GLU A 261 20.88 -0.05 -9.22
CA GLU A 261 22.15 -0.13 -9.96
C GLU A 261 21.95 -0.36 -11.47
N LYS A 262 20.87 -1.05 -11.82
CA LYS A 262 20.51 -1.42 -13.20
C LYS A 262 19.50 -0.46 -13.83
N HIS A 263 19.01 0.53 -13.09
CA HIS A 263 18.00 1.46 -13.60
C HIS A 263 18.65 2.43 -14.62
N PRO A 264 18.07 2.64 -15.82
CA PRO A 264 18.64 3.55 -16.82
C PRO A 264 18.87 4.98 -16.28
N GLU A 265 17.89 5.50 -15.54
CA GLU A 265 17.95 6.81 -14.87
C GLU A 265 18.61 6.79 -13.47
N ARG A 266 19.48 5.81 -13.17
CA ARG A 266 20.03 5.61 -11.81
C ARG A 266 20.60 6.89 -11.21
N ALA A 267 21.42 7.62 -11.96
CA ALA A 267 22.09 8.83 -11.47
C ALA A 267 21.07 9.82 -10.87
N ARG A 268 20.03 10.13 -11.65
CA ARG A 268 18.97 11.06 -11.29
C ARG A 268 18.14 10.53 -10.12
N ILE A 269 17.68 9.28 -10.20
CA ILE A 269 16.81 8.69 -9.20
C ILE A 269 17.51 8.58 -7.85
N ALA A 270 18.74 8.05 -7.82
CA ALA A 270 19.50 7.90 -6.58
C ALA A 270 19.85 9.26 -5.95
N ALA A 271 20.21 10.26 -6.77
CA ALA A 271 20.45 11.62 -6.27
C ALA A 271 19.19 12.27 -5.69
N SER A 272 18.04 12.13 -6.36
CA SER A 272 16.76 12.63 -5.87
C SER A 272 16.32 11.91 -4.60
N PHE A 273 16.49 10.59 -4.53
CA PHE A 273 16.10 9.79 -3.38
C PHE A 273 16.92 10.18 -2.15
N ALA A 274 18.24 10.33 -2.31
CA ALA A 274 19.11 10.85 -1.25
C ALA A 274 18.65 12.23 -0.75
N THR A 275 18.36 13.16 -1.67
CA THR A 275 17.84 14.49 -1.32
C THR A 275 16.50 14.42 -0.58
N GLN A 276 15.60 13.51 -0.96
CA GLN A 276 14.33 13.33 -0.24
C GLN A 276 14.55 12.81 1.19
N LEU A 277 15.46 11.85 1.39
CA LEU A 277 15.80 11.32 2.70
C LEU A 277 16.45 12.37 3.60
N GLU A 278 17.36 13.19 3.05
CA GLU A 278 18.00 14.31 3.75
C GLU A 278 16.98 15.40 4.17
N ALA A 279 15.91 15.57 3.40
CA ALA A 279 14.87 16.57 3.66
C ALA A 279 13.82 16.14 4.68
N LEU A 280 13.82 14.87 5.12
CA LEU A 280 12.90 14.41 6.15
C LEU A 280 13.28 15.00 7.51
N ASP A 281 12.31 15.57 8.21
CA ASP A 281 12.50 15.99 9.60
C ASP A 281 12.51 14.79 10.56
N GLU A 282 12.84 15.03 11.83
CA GLU A 282 12.95 13.97 12.85
C GLU A 282 11.64 13.19 13.03
N ALA A 283 10.50 13.88 13.09
CA ALA A 283 9.20 13.23 13.26
C ALA A 283 8.85 12.35 12.04
N GLN A 284 9.20 12.80 10.83
CA GLN A 284 9.03 12.06 9.60
C GLN A 284 9.94 10.83 9.50
N LEU A 285 11.19 10.95 9.95
CA LEU A 285 12.14 9.85 10.05
C LEU A 285 11.68 8.80 11.07
N ASP A 286 11.24 9.25 12.25
CA ASP A 286 10.72 8.37 13.30
C ASP A 286 9.46 7.63 12.84
N TYR A 287 8.54 8.35 12.18
CA TYR A 287 7.33 7.74 11.60
C TYR A 287 7.68 6.65 10.58
N LYS A 288 8.62 6.92 9.68
CA LYS A 288 9.09 5.94 8.68
C LYS A 288 10.02 4.87 9.26
N GLY A 289 10.50 5.03 10.50
CA GLY A 289 11.45 4.11 11.14
C GLY A 289 12.85 4.17 10.53
N LEU A 290 13.30 5.35 10.08
CA LEU A 290 14.55 5.54 9.33
C LEU A 290 15.62 6.32 10.08
N THR A 291 15.35 6.80 11.30
CA THR A 291 16.22 7.75 12.00
C THR A 291 17.65 7.24 12.18
N ALA A 292 17.84 5.98 12.57
CA ALA A 292 19.16 5.38 12.74
C ALA A 292 19.90 5.11 11.42
N ASP A 293 19.15 4.85 10.34
CA ASP A 293 19.70 4.35 9.07
C ASP A 293 19.81 5.43 7.98
N ARG A 294 19.22 6.61 8.19
CA ARG A 294 19.12 7.69 7.19
C ARG A 294 20.47 7.99 6.55
N ASP A 295 21.51 8.25 7.35
CA ASP A 295 22.78 8.72 6.84
C ASP A 295 23.52 7.64 6.03
N ALA A 296 23.41 6.39 6.44
CA ALA A 296 24.00 5.27 5.72
C ALA A 296 23.24 5.00 4.40
N LEU A 297 21.91 5.09 4.39
CA LEU A 297 21.09 5.03 3.17
C LEU A 297 21.42 6.17 2.20
N VAL A 298 21.55 7.40 2.71
CA VAL A 298 21.93 8.57 1.92
C VAL A 298 23.33 8.39 1.32
N ALA A 299 24.31 7.95 2.10
CA ALA A 299 25.67 7.70 1.61
C ALA A 299 25.68 6.68 0.47
N PHE A 300 24.94 5.57 0.63
CA PHE A 300 24.78 4.57 -0.42
C PHE A 300 24.18 5.17 -1.71
N LEU A 301 23.07 5.90 -1.59
CA LEU A 301 22.38 6.50 -2.74
C LEU A 301 23.24 7.56 -3.44
N ARG A 302 23.97 8.38 -2.69
CA ARG A 302 24.90 9.38 -3.25
C ARG A 302 26.05 8.69 -4.00
N GLN A 303 26.57 7.58 -3.51
CA GLN A 303 27.58 6.79 -4.21
C GLN A 303 27.01 6.19 -5.51
N ALA A 304 25.83 5.59 -5.45
CA ALA A 304 25.16 5.03 -6.62
C ALA A 304 24.89 6.09 -7.70
N ALA A 305 24.61 7.33 -7.31
CA ALA A 305 24.39 8.44 -8.23
C ALA A 305 25.63 8.87 -9.02
N VAL A 306 26.82 8.78 -8.42
CA VAL A 306 28.10 9.22 -9.03
C VAL A 306 28.72 8.14 -9.90
N GLN A 307 28.53 6.87 -9.57
CA GLN A 307 29.12 5.74 -10.31
C GLN A 307 28.33 5.37 -11.59
N ALA A 308 27.33 6.17 -11.96
CA ALA A 308 26.28 5.86 -12.94
C ALA A 308 26.68 6.22 -14.37
#